data_AF-A0A399FC05-F1
#
_entry.id   AF-A0A399FC05-F1
#
_cell.length_a   1.000
_cell.length_b   1.000
_cell.length_c   1.000
_cell.angle_alpha   90.00
_cell.angle_beta   90.00
_cell.angle_gamma   90.00
#
_symmetry.space_group_name_H-M   'P 1'
#
loop_
_entity.id
_entity.type
_entity.pdbx_description
1 polymer ?
#
loop_
_entity_poly.entity_id
_entity_poly.type
_entity_poly.pdbx_seq_one_letter_code
_entity_poly.pdbx_strand_id
1 'polypeptide(L)' 'MKALSLVAYLSFVLERMSQALQARPRPILGQIRQVGNPRPQLRLELAYHPAKALEGYVLIPKDQYFQDAEALLERL' A
#
# COMPACT_ATOMS: atom_id res chain seq x y z
N MET A 1 14.65 28.66 28.91
CA MET A 1 15.67 28.25 27.91
C MET A 1 15.69 26.76 27.57
N LYS A 2 15.40 25.82 28.50
CA LYS A 2 15.42 24.36 28.24
C LYS A 2 14.35 23.84 27.24
N ALA A 3 13.20 24.51 27.14
CA ALA A 3 12.14 24.09 26.22
C ALA A 3 12.48 24.36 24.74
N LEU A 4 13.19 25.45 24.45
CA LEU A 4 13.62 25.80 23.10
C LEU A 4 14.61 24.79 22.52
N SER A 5 15.50 24.23 23.35
CA SER A 5 16.43 23.19 22.90
C SER A 5 15.73 21.85 22.66
N LEU A 6 14.69 21.53 23.45
CA LEU A 6 13.88 20.33 23.24
C LEU A 6 13.11 20.40 21.91
N VAL A 7 12.51 21.55 21.62
CA VAL A 7 11.80 21.79 20.35
C VAL A 7 12.77 21.69 19.18
N ALA A 8 13.93 22.34 19.25
CA ALA A 8 14.93 22.26 18.19
C ALA A 8 15.44 20.83 17.96
N TYR A 9 15.66 20.08 19.03
CA TYR A 9 16.06 18.67 18.96
C TYR A 9 14.98 17.79 18.31
N LEU A 10 13.71 17.96 18.71
CA LEU A 10 12.58 17.26 18.11
C LEU A 10 12.42 17.57 16.62
N SER A 11 12.54 18.85 16.24
CA SER A 11 12.50 19.28 14.84
C SER A 11 13.60 18.60 14.02
N PHE A 12 14.83 18.57 14.54
CA PHE A 12 15.95 17.92 13.87
C PHE A 12 15.77 16.40 13.71
N VAL A 13 15.25 15.72 14.74
CA VAL A 13 14.96 14.29 14.66
C VAL A 13 13.89 13.99 13.62
N LEU A 14 12.81 14.79 13.59
CA LEU A 14 11.73 14.65 12.61
C LEU A 14 12.22 14.89 11.18
N GLU A 15 13.08 15.87 10.96
CA GLU A 15 13.68 16.15 9.66
C GLU A 15 14.52 14.97 9.16
N ARG A 16 15.36 14.40 10.03
CA ARG A 16 16.18 13.22 9.70
C ARG A 16 15.33 11.99 9.38
N MET A 17 14.24 11.78 10.12
CA MET A 17 13.29 10.70 9.83
C MET A 17 12.53 10.94 8.51
N SER A 18 12.14 12.18 8.22
CA SER A 18 11.47 12.55 6.96
C SER A 18 12.37 12.30 5.74
N GLN A 19 13.65 12.68 5.82
CA GLN A 19 14.62 12.40 4.76
C GLN A 19 14.80 10.89 4.53
N ALA A 20 14.83 10.09 5.60
CA ALA A 20 14.91 8.63 5.50
C ALA A 20 13.64 8.00 4.90
N LEU A 21 12.47 8.59 5.14
CA LEU A 21 11.19 8.12 4.60
C LEU A 21 10.94 8.58 3.15
N GLN A 22 11.47 9.73 2.73
CA GLN A 22 11.41 10.19 1.34
C GLN A 22 12.18 9.28 0.37
N ALA A 23 13.13 8.48 0.86
CA ALA A 23 13.84 7.49 0.06
C ALA A 23 12.96 6.30 -0.37
N ARG A 24 11.76 6.13 0.21
CA ARG A 24 10.80 5.16 -0.31
C ARG A 24 9.98 5.82 -1.41
N PRO A 25 10.00 5.30 -2.66
CA PRO A 25 9.06 5.76 -3.67
C PRO A 25 7.66 5.60 -3.10
N ARG A 26 6.91 6.70 -3.04
CA ARG A 26 5.50 6.62 -2.69
C ARG A 26 4.86 5.72 -3.74
N PRO A 27 4.19 4.62 -3.35
CA PRO A 27 3.42 3.84 -4.31
C PRO A 27 2.46 4.81 -5.01
N ILE A 28 2.43 4.77 -6.33
CA ILE A 28 1.53 5.60 -7.13
C ILE A 28 0.13 5.30 -6.59
N LEU A 29 -0.63 6.33 -6.19
CA LEU A 29 -1.90 6.13 -5.49
C LEU A 29 -2.90 5.25 -6.25
N GLY A 30 -2.75 5.11 -7.58
CA GLY A 30 -3.51 4.19 -8.42
C GLY A 30 -3.07 2.71 -8.37
N GLN A 31 -1.89 2.40 -7.83
CA GLN A 31 -1.41 1.04 -7.59
C GLN A 31 -1.93 0.45 -6.27
N ILE A 32 -2.53 1.26 -5.41
CA ILE A 32 -3.13 0.81 -4.16
C ILE A 32 -4.62 0.67 -4.42
N ARG A 33 -5.10 -0.58 -4.45
CA ARG A 33 -6.54 -0.84 -4.36
C ARG A 33 -7.04 -0.17 -3.08
N GLN A 34 -7.91 0.83 -3.18
CA GLN A 34 -8.53 1.44 -2.01
C GLN A 34 -9.28 0.34 -1.26
N VAL A 35 -8.73 -0.09 -0.12
CA VAL A 35 -9.38 -1.05 0.79
C VAL A 35 -10.45 -0.27 1.58
N GLY A 36 -11.44 0.26 0.86
CA GLY A 36 -12.56 1.01 1.44
C GLY A 36 -13.68 0.11 1.95
N ASN A 37 -13.63 -1.19 1.66
CA ASN A 37 -14.67 -2.12 2.09
C ASN A 37 -14.04 -3.49 2.40
N PRO A 38 -14.23 -4.05 3.61
CA PRO A 38 -13.65 -5.34 3.99
C PRO A 38 -14.21 -6.52 3.19
N ARG A 39 -15.32 -6.33 2.46
CA ARG A 39 -15.92 -7.34 1.58
C ARG A 39 -16.56 -6.66 0.36
N PRO A 40 -15.82 -6.45 -0.74
CA PRO A 40 -16.47 -6.08 -1.99
C PRO A 40 -17.52 -7.15 -2.33
N GLN A 41 -18.74 -6.73 -2.69
CA GLN A 41 -19.77 -7.65 -3.17
C GLN A 41 -19.21 -8.44 -4.36
N LEU A 42 -19.30 -9.76 -4.29
CA LEU A 42 -18.85 -10.63 -5.38
C LEU A 42 -19.74 -10.37 -6.60
N ARG A 43 -19.10 -10.06 -7.73
CA ARG A 43 -19.76 -9.89 -9.02
C ARG A 43 -19.66 -11.22 -9.77
N LEU A 44 -20.79 -11.87 -10.01
CA LEU A 44 -20.81 -13.18 -10.69
C LEU A 44 -20.31 -13.11 -12.14
N GLU A 45 -20.30 -11.92 -12.73
CA GLU A 45 -19.82 -11.68 -14.10
C GLU A 45 -18.29 -11.65 -14.20
N LEU A 46 -17.58 -11.61 -13.07
CA LEU A 46 -16.13 -11.49 -13.02
C LEU A 46 -15.49 -12.76 -12.48
N ALA A 47 -14.41 -13.20 -13.13
CA ALA A 47 -13.60 -14.31 -12.62
C ALA A 47 -12.78 -13.89 -11.39
N TYR A 48 -12.54 -14.83 -10.48
CA TYR A 48 -11.74 -14.60 -9.27
C TYR A 48 -10.61 -15.62 -9.18
N HIS A 49 -9.45 -15.16 -8.71
CA HIS A 49 -8.31 -15.98 -8.34
C HIS A 49 -8.31 -16.24 -6.82
N PRO A 50 -8.24 -17.51 -6.38
CA PRO A 50 -8.13 -17.84 -4.96
C PRO A 50 -6.69 -17.65 -4.47
N ALA A 51 -6.48 -16.78 -3.48
CA ALA A 51 -5.18 -16.55 -2.87
C ALA A 51 -5.21 -16.86 -1.36
N LYS A 52 -4.08 -17.33 -0.83
CA LYS A 52 -3.92 -17.59 0.60
C LYS A 52 -3.54 -16.31 1.33
N ALA A 53 -4.32 -15.94 2.34
CA ALA A 53 -4.07 -14.85 3.27
C ALA A 53 -3.81 -15.40 4.69
N LEU A 54 -3.43 -14.50 5.60
CA LEU A 54 -3.16 -14.82 7.00
C LEU A 54 -4.34 -15.52 7.70
N GLU A 55 -5.57 -15.10 7.42
CA GLU A 55 -6.78 -15.62 8.06
C GLU A 55 -7.60 -16.58 7.19
N GLY A 56 -7.04 -17.08 6.08
CA GLY A 56 -7.72 -18.05 5.21
C GLY A 56 -7.54 -17.77 3.72
N TYR A 57 -8.57 -18.01 2.93
CA TYR A 57 -8.54 -17.74 1.49
C TYR A 57 -9.29 -16.45 1.16
N VAL A 58 -8.71 -15.67 0.26
CA VAL A 58 -9.31 -14.46 -0.30
C VAL A 58 -9.50 -14.63 -1.80
N LEU A 59 -10.60 -14.10 -2.33
CA LEU A 59 -10.89 -14.09 -3.75
C LEU A 59 -10.46 -12.75 -4.33
N ILE A 60 -9.44 -12.77 -5.19
CA ILE A 60 -8.93 -11.60 -5.89
C ILE A 60 -9.61 -11.53 -7.25
N PRO A 61 -10.37 -10.47 -7.58
CA PRO A 61 -10.99 -10.35 -8.89
C PRO A 61 -9.94 -10.23 -9.99
N LYS A 62 -10.15 -10.93 -11.11
CA LYS A 62 -9.33 -10.84 -12.31
C LYS A 62 -9.70 -9.61 -13.16
N ASP A 63 -9.75 -8.44 -12.52
CA ASP A 63 -10.01 -7.16 -13.18
C ASP A 63 -8.73 -6.59 -13.82
N GLN A 64 -8.82 -5.40 -14.44
CA GLN A 64 -7.69 -4.74 -15.09
C GLN A 64 -6.48 -4.61 -14.15
N TYR A 65 -6.72 -4.30 -12.87
CA TYR A 65 -5.65 -4.18 -11.89
C TYR A 65 -4.90 -5.50 -11.69
N PHE A 66 -5.61 -6.64 -11.66
CA PHE A 66 -4.98 -7.96 -11.59
C PHE A 66 -4.11 -8.23 -12.83
N GLN A 67 -4.60 -7.89 -14.02
CA GLN A 67 -3.84 -8.06 -15.26
C GLN A 67 -2.59 -7.19 -15.29
N ASP A 68 -2.71 -5.92 -14.89
CA ASP A 68 -1.57 -4.99 -14.82
C ASP A 68 -0.52 -5.49 -13.82
N ALA A 69 -0.95 -6.06 -12.70
CA ALA A 69 -0.06 -6.63 -11.69
C ALA A 69 0.65 -7.90 -12.21
N GLU A 70 -0.05 -8.83 -12.88
CA GLU A 70 0.58 -9.99 -13.50
C GLU A 70 1.60 -9.59 -14.56
N ALA A 71 1.26 -8.63 -15.43
CA ALA A 71 2.16 -8.14 -16.46
C ALA A 71 3.41 -7.45 -15.89
N LEU A 72 3.32 -6.83 -14.70
CA LEU A 72 4.48 -6.29 -14.00
C LEU A 72 5.34 -7.40 -13.40
N LEU A 73 4.73 -8.44 -12.81
CA LEU A 73 5.45 -9.57 -12.22
C LEU A 73 6.18 -10.39 -13.28
N GLU A 74 5.62 -10.57 -14.48
CA GLU A 74 6.28 -11.28 -15.59
C GLU A 74 7.56 -10.58 -16.09
N ARG A 75 7.72 -9.29 -15.78
CA ARG A 75 8.87 -8.48 -16.21
C ARG A 75 10.00 -8.41 -15.16
N LEU A 76 9.81 -9.04 -14.00
CA LEU A 76 10.80 -9.15 -12.93
C LEU A 76 11.57 -10.46 -13.03
#